data_AF-A0A1Z9JED0-F1
#
_entry.id   AF-A0A1Z9JED0-F1
#
_cell.length_a   1.000
_cell.length_b   1.000
_cell.length_c   1.000
_cell.angle_alpha   90.00
_cell.angle_beta   90.00
_cell.angle_gamma   90.00
#
_symmetry.space_group_name_H-M   'P 1'
#
loop_
_entity.id
_entity.type
_entity.pdbx_description
1 polymer ?
#
loop_
_entity_poly.entity_id
_entity_poly.type
_entity_poly.pdbx_seq_one_letter_code
_entity_poly.pdbx_strand_id
1 'polypeptide(L)' 'MGARIGVGLLGLGTVGGGVASILLNPKDRHPLVGDLDLVRVAVRDLERPRPVDLPSAVLTTDATAVVTDPAVDVVEV' A
#
# COMPACT_ATOMS: atom_id res chain seq x y z
N MET A 1 10.68 18.19 9.36
CA MET A 1 10.91 16.94 8.62
C MET A 1 10.00 15.91 9.27
N GLY A 2 8.82 15.69 8.69
CA GLY A 2 7.87 14.71 9.24
C GLY A 2 8.42 13.30 9.06
N ALA A 3 8.20 12.41 10.02
CA ALA A 3 8.53 11.01 9.83
C ALA A 3 7.66 10.43 8.70
N ARG A 4 8.30 9.78 7.73
CA ARG A 4 7.61 9.00 6.69
C ARG A 4 6.97 7.79 7.34
N ILE A 5 5.71 7.49 7.01
CA ILE A 5 4.99 6.31 7.48
C ILE A 5 4.81 5.35 6.30
N GLY A 6 5.40 4.16 6.41
CA GLY A 6 5.23 3.07 5.46
C GLY A 6 3.95 2.28 5.71
N VAL A 7 3.22 2.01 4.64
CA VAL A 7 1.93 1.31 4.66
C VAL A 7 2.07 -0.01 3.89
N GLY A 8 1.65 -1.10 4.54
CA GLY A 8 1.46 -2.40 3.93
C GLY A 8 -0.04 -2.69 3.72
N LEU A 9 -0.41 -3.32 2.61
CA LEU A 9 -1.79 -3.75 2.37
C LEU A 9 -1.88 -5.28 2.26
N LEU A 10 -2.83 -5.90 2.94
CA LEU A 10 -3.15 -7.32 2.81
C LEU A 10 -4.36 -7.55 1.90
N GLY A 11 -4.31 -6.92 0.73
CA GLY A 11 -5.35 -7.06 -0.26
C GLY A 11 -5.31 -5.90 -1.25
N LEU A 12 -5.81 -6.17 -2.45
CA LEU A 12 -5.92 -5.15 -3.49
C LEU A 12 -7.19 -5.40 -4.32
N GLY A 13 -8.30 -5.56 -3.61
CA GLY A 13 -9.65 -5.62 -4.15
C GLY A 13 -10.28 -4.22 -4.21
N THR A 14 -11.59 -4.12 -4.05
CA THR A 14 -12.29 -2.82 -4.10
C THR A 14 -11.80 -1.85 -3.02
N VAL A 15 -11.72 -2.30 -1.76
CA VAL A 15 -11.31 -1.44 -0.63
C VAL A 15 -9.83 -1.11 -0.70
N GLY A 16 -8.95 -2.13 -0.68
CA GLY A 16 -7.50 -1.93 -0.78
C GLY A 16 -7.08 -1.16 -2.05
N GLY A 17 -7.81 -1.31 -3.17
CA GLY A 17 -7.59 -0.52 -4.39
C GLY A 17 -7.93 0.96 -4.22
N GLY A 18 -9.03 1.27 -3.52
CA GLY A 18 -9.37 2.63 -3.13
C GLY A 18 -8.32 3.25 -2.20
N VAL A 19 -7.87 2.49 -1.20
CA VAL A 19 -6.79 2.91 -0.27
C VAL A 19 -5.51 3.19 -1.04
N ALA A 20 -5.05 2.26 -1.88
CA ALA A 20 -3.87 2.44 -2.72
C ALA A 20 -3.99 3.67 -3.63
N SER A 21 -5.15 3.90 -4.26
CA SER A 21 -5.40 5.08 -5.09
C SER A 21 -5.23 6.39 -4.31
N ILE A 22 -5.79 6.46 -3.09
CA ILE A 22 -5.64 7.62 -2.20
C ILE A 22 -4.18 7.78 -1.76
N LEU A 23 -3.46 6.67 -1.50
CA LEU A 23 -2.04 6.65 -1.12
C LEU A 23 -1.09 7.05 -2.25
N LEU A 24 -1.47 6.86 -3.51
CA LEU A 24 -0.68 7.30 -4.67
C LEU A 24 -1.00 8.73 -5.11
N ASN A 25 -2.18 9.25 -4.76
CA ASN A 25 -2.63 10.58 -5.17
C ASN A 25 -2.88 11.49 -3.95
N PRO A 26 -1.87 12.28 -3.51
CA PRO A 26 -1.98 13.10 -2.31
C PRO A 26 -2.80 14.40 -2.49
N LYS A 27 -3.30 14.71 -3.69
CA LYS A 27 -3.88 16.02 -4.05
C LYS A 27 -5.02 16.48 -3.12
N ASP A 28 -5.79 15.55 -2.59
CA ASP A 28 -6.97 15.85 -1.74
C ASP A 28 -6.75 15.46 -0.26
N ARG A 29 -5.50 15.18 0.14
CA ARG A 29 -5.21 14.84 1.54
C ARG A 29 -5.24 16.08 2.42
N HIS A 30 -5.76 15.91 3.62
CA HIS A 30 -5.72 16.95 4.63
C HIS A 30 -4.26 17.33 4.94
N PRO A 31 -3.90 18.61 5.11
CA PRO A 31 -2.51 19.05 5.33
C PRO A 31 -1.83 18.48 6.59
N LEU A 32 -2.61 17.92 7.51
CA LEU A 32 -2.09 17.23 8.71
C LEU A 32 -1.64 15.79 8.43
N VAL A 33 -2.01 15.22 7.28
CA VAL A 33 -1.54 13.90 6.86
C VAL A 33 -0.08 14.05 6.40
N GLY A 34 0.82 13.33 7.07
CA GLY A 34 2.24 13.30 6.73
C GLY A 34 2.54 12.53 5.45
N ASP A 35 3.83 12.32 5.20
CA ASP A 35 4.30 11.53 4.06
C ASP A 35 3.98 10.05 4.28
N LEU A 36 3.05 9.53 3.47
CA LEU A 36 2.69 8.11 3.46
C LEU A 36 3.31 7.44 2.24
N ASP A 37 3.87 6.25 2.44
CA ASP A 37 4.44 5.44 1.37
C ASP A 37 3.79 4.06 1.30
N LEU A 38 3.41 3.63 0.10
CA LEU A 38 2.92 2.27 -0.11
C LEU A 38 4.12 1.33 -0.32
N VAL A 39 4.47 0.59 0.72
CA VAL A 39 5.71 -0.20 0.76
C VAL A 39 5.54 -1.56 0.12
N ARG A 40 4.48 -2.28 0.50
CA ARG A 40 4.22 -3.64 0.01
C ARG A 40 2.75 -4.01 0.05
N VAL A 41 2.31 -4.79 -0.93
CA VAL A 41 0.92 -5.25 -1.05
C VAL A 41 0.88 -6.75 -1.28
N ALA A 42 0.26 -7.48 -0.37
CA ALA A 42 0.02 -8.91 -0.52
C ALA A 42 -1.27 -9.19 -1.28
N VAL A 43 -1.18 -10.06 -2.27
CA VAL A 43 -2.28 -10.41 -3.18
C VAL A 43 -2.24 -11.91 -3.45
N ARG A 44 -3.37 -12.53 -3.80
CA ARG A 44 -3.41 -13.97 -4.07
C ARG A 44 -2.87 -14.36 -5.44
N ASP A 45 -2.94 -13.42 -6.39
CA ASP A 45 -2.62 -13.63 -7.79
C ASP A 45 -2.03 -12.32 -8.32
N LEU A 46 -0.81 -12.38 -8.88
CA LEU A 46 -0.07 -11.24 -9.42
C LEU A 46 -0.59 -10.79 -10.79
N GLU A 47 -1.16 -11.70 -11.58
CA GLU A 47 -1.61 -11.45 -12.96
C GLU A 47 -3.04 -10.90 -13.02
N ARG A 48 -3.79 -10.99 -11.92
CA ARG A 48 -5.16 -10.47 -11.87
C ARG A 48 -5.18 -8.95 -12.11
N PRO A 49 -5.99 -8.45 -13.06
CA PRO A 49 -6.14 -7.01 -13.32
C PRO A 49 -6.54 -6.24 -12.05
N ARG A 50 -6.06 -5.01 -11.94
CA ARG A 50 -6.23 -4.17 -10.75
C ARG A 50 -6.75 -2.78 -11.10
N PRO A 51 -7.46 -2.12 -10.17
CA PRO A 51 -7.96 -0.76 -10.38
C PRO A 51 -6.88 0.32 -10.31
N VAL A 52 -5.68 -0.03 -9.83
CA VAL A 52 -4.53 0.87 -9.69
C VAL A 52 -3.29 0.24 -10.33
N ASP A 53 -2.50 1.05 -11.00
CA ASP A 53 -1.20 0.66 -11.53
C ASP A 53 -0.14 0.78 -10.43
N LEU A 54 0.59 -0.31 -10.20
CA LEU A 54 1.60 -0.40 -9.16
C LEU A 54 2.84 -1.08 -9.72
N PRO A 55 4.05 -0.66 -9.31
CA PRO A 55 5.26 -1.38 -9.65
C PRO A 55 5.17 -2.83 -9.16
N SER A 56 5.57 -3.78 -10.01
CA SER A 56 5.56 -5.21 -9.67
C SER A 56 6.37 -5.54 -8.41
N ALA A 57 7.42 -4.75 -8.12
CA ALA A 57 8.26 -4.89 -6.93
C ALA A 57 7.52 -4.64 -5.60
N VAL A 58 6.39 -3.93 -5.63
CA VAL A 58 5.55 -3.67 -4.44
C VAL A 58 4.60 -4.85 -4.18
N LEU A 59 4.29 -5.66 -5.20
CA LEU A 59 3.37 -6.77 -5.10
C LEU A 59 4.08 -8.04 -4.61
N THR A 60 3.40 -8.80 -3.75
CA THR A 60 3.86 -10.11 -3.30
C THR A 60 2.69 -11.06 -3.12
N THR A 61 2.93 -12.36 -3.20
CA THR A 61 1.95 -13.38 -2.78
C THR A 61 2.10 -13.79 -1.31
N ASP A 62 3.12 -13.25 -0.62
CA ASP A 62 3.43 -13.56 0.77
C ASP A 62 2.96 -12.42 1.68
N ALA A 63 1.86 -12.66 2.42
CA ALA A 63 1.35 -11.73 3.43
C ALA A 63 2.31 -11.53 4.61
N THR A 64 3.09 -12.56 4.96
CA THR A 64 4.08 -12.47 6.04
C THR A 64 5.18 -11.48 5.66
N ALA A 65 5.60 -11.45 4.39
CA ALA A 65 6.56 -10.48 3.88
C ALA A 65 6.06 -9.02 3.90
N VAL A 66 4.77 -8.76 4.10
CA VAL A 66 4.24 -7.40 4.34
C VAL A 66 4.36 -7.03 5.81
N VAL A 67 3.84 -7.89 6.70
CA VAL A 67 3.76 -7.59 8.15
C VAL A 67 5.12 -7.63 8.85
N THR A 68 6.13 -8.25 8.21
CA THR A 68 7.51 -8.33 8.72
C THR A 68 8.48 -7.39 8.02
N ASP A 69 8.01 -6.61 7.03
CA ASP A 69 8.86 -5.64 6.35
C ASP A 69 9.22 -4.51 7.31
N PRO A 70 10.52 -4.26 7.61
CA PRO A 70 10.91 -3.21 8.54
C PRO A 70 10.59 -1.80 8.04
N ALA A 71 10.24 -1.63 6.76
CA ALA A 71 9.78 -0.36 6.21
C ALA A 71 8.25 -0.18 6.35
N VAL A 72 7.49 -1.18 6.79
CA VAL A 72 6.05 -1.09 7.04
C VAL A 72 5.78 -0.72 8.50
N ASP A 73 5.21 0.46 8.72
CA ASP A 73 4.81 0.95 10.05
C ASP A 73 3.35 0.57 10.38
N VAL A 74 2.48 0.49 9.37
CA VAL A 74 1.04 0.21 9.51
C VAL A 74 0.58 -0.78 8.45
N VAL A 75 -0.31 -1.69 8.83
CA VAL A 75 -0.91 -2.69 7.93
C VAL A 75 -2.42 -2.49 7.83
N GLU A 76 -2.95 -2.43 6.61
CA GLU A 76 -4.39 -2.53 6.29
C GLU A 76 -4.75 -3.97 5.87
N VAL A 77 -5.94 -4.42 6.27
CA VAL A 77 -6.43 -5.81 6.13
C VAL A 77 -7.80 -5.89 5.49
#